data_AF-A0A4Q4YUQ2-F1
#
_entry.id   AF-A0A4Q4YUQ2-F1
#
_cell.length_a   1.000
_cell.length_b   1.000
_cell.length_c   1.000
_cell.angle_alpha   90.00
_cell.angle_beta   90.00
_cell.angle_gamma   90.00
#
_symmetry.space_group_name_H-M   'P 1'
#
loop_
_entity.id
_entity.type
_entity.pdbx_description
1 polymer ?
#
loop_
_entity_poly.entity_id
_entity_poly.type
_entity_poly.pdbx_seq_one_letter_code
_entity_poly.pdbx_strand_id
1 'polypeptide(L)'
;MVCRSSSPTGGFVGANGLDCTNGGGTVVLESHDNVYGPGGQGVYDDPTHGPILYYHYVDTNIGFADDAKQFGWNNIDFSSRWPVV
;
A
#
# COMPACT_ATOMS: atom_id res chain seq x y z
N MET A 1 -1.16 -3.25 -2.87
CA MET A 1 -2.57 -3.66 -3.03
C MET A 1 -3.20 -3.95 -1.68
N VAL A 2 -4.52 -3.94 -1.57
CA VAL A 2 -5.29 -4.21 -0.34
C VAL A 2 -6.54 -5.04 -0.62
N CYS A 3 -6.99 -5.74 0.41
CA CYS A 3 -8.27 -6.45 0.47
C CYS A 3 -8.94 -6.16 1.82
N ARG A 4 -10.26 -6.31 1.90
CA ARG A 4 -11.00 -6.16 3.17
C ARG A 4 -11.90 -7.35 3.42
N SER A 5 -12.14 -7.62 4.71
CA SER A 5 -13.10 -8.63 5.16
C SER A 5 -13.83 -8.14 6.42
N SER A 6 -15.00 -8.73 6.69
CA SER A 6 -15.69 -8.63 7.98
C SER A 6 -15.20 -9.65 9.01
N SER A 7 -14.36 -10.60 8.61
CA SER A 7 -13.71 -11.59 9.48
C SER A 7 -12.19 -11.45 9.40
N PRO A 8 -11.47 -11.51 10.54
CA PRO A 8 -10.01 -11.42 10.53
C PRO A 8 -9.32 -12.61 9.83
N THR A 9 -10.02 -13.73 9.63
CA THR A 9 -9.40 -15.00 9.18
C THR A 9 -9.74 -15.42 7.75
N GLY A 10 -10.57 -14.68 7.02
CA GLY A 10 -10.92 -15.07 5.65
C GLY A 10 -11.98 -14.17 5.02
N GLY A 11 -12.36 -14.47 3.77
CA GLY A 11 -13.36 -13.70 3.02
C GLY A 11 -12.86 -12.34 2.52
N PHE A 12 -11.55 -12.22 2.30
CA PHE A 12 -10.94 -10.98 1.83
C PHE A 12 -11.20 -10.77 0.34
N VAL A 13 -11.84 -9.65 0.01
CA VAL A 13 -12.13 -9.26 -1.37
C VAL A 13 -11.52 -7.89 -1.69
N GLY A 14 -11.25 -7.65 -2.97
CA GLY A 14 -10.94 -6.31 -3.50
C GLY A 14 -12.20 -5.46 -3.71
N ALA A 15 -12.02 -4.21 -4.17
CA ALA A 15 -13.10 -3.26 -4.46
C ALA A 15 -14.08 -3.73 -5.53
N ASN A 16 -13.61 -4.55 -6.47
CA ASN A 16 -14.43 -5.19 -7.50
C ASN A 16 -15.16 -6.45 -7.00
N GLY A 17 -14.99 -6.84 -5.73
CA GLY A 17 -15.59 -8.04 -5.15
C GLY A 17 -14.88 -9.35 -5.47
N LEU A 18 -13.75 -9.33 -6.20
CA LEU A 18 -12.98 -10.53 -6.50
C LEU A 18 -12.20 -10.99 -5.25
N ASP A 19 -12.21 -12.30 -5.01
CA ASP A 19 -11.47 -12.96 -3.92
C ASP A 19 -9.97 -12.76 -4.10
N CYS A 20 -9.30 -12.31 -3.05
CA CYS A 20 -7.86 -12.07 -3.07
C CYS A 20 -7.01 -13.32 -3.15
N THR A 21 -7.57 -14.49 -2.87
CA THR A 21 -6.95 -15.79 -3.16
C THR A 21 -7.05 -16.17 -4.64
N ASN A 22 -7.86 -15.45 -5.42
CA ASN A 22 -8.08 -15.67 -6.84
C ASN A 22 -7.75 -14.42 -7.68
N GLY A 23 -6.66 -13.72 -7.33
CA GLY A 23 -6.18 -12.55 -8.08
C GLY A 23 -6.94 -11.24 -7.81
N GLY A 24 -7.82 -11.23 -6.81
CA GLY A 24 -8.46 -10.01 -6.31
C GLY A 24 -7.49 -9.08 -5.59
N GLY A 25 -7.96 -7.86 -5.35
CA GLY A 25 -7.23 -6.82 -4.66
C GLY A 25 -7.44 -5.45 -5.29
N THR A 26 -7.17 -4.41 -4.53
CA THR A 26 -7.25 -3.01 -4.99
C THR A 26 -5.89 -2.36 -4.87
N VAL A 27 -5.41 -1.73 -5.94
CA VAL A 27 -4.17 -0.95 -5.91
C VAL A 27 -4.36 0.24 -4.97
N VAL A 28 -3.36 0.50 -4.13
CA VAL A 28 -3.36 1.64 -3.19
C VAL A 28 -2.26 2.61 -3.62
N LEU A 29 -1.05 2.08 -3.83
CA LEU A 29 0.09 2.81 -4.36
C LEU A 29 0.74 1.98 -5.46
N GLU A 30 0.90 2.57 -6.63
CA GLU A 30 1.67 2.03 -7.74
C GLU A 30 2.94 2.85 -7.96
N SER A 31 3.81 2.36 -8.85
CA SER A 31 4.97 3.16 -9.29
C SER A 31 4.48 4.47 -9.93
N HIS A 32 5.13 5.57 -9.61
CA HIS A 32 4.86 6.90 -10.14
C HIS A 32 6.16 7.70 -10.13
N ASP A 33 6.34 8.62 -11.07
CA ASP A 33 7.54 9.45 -11.20
C ASP A 33 8.85 8.64 -11.03
N ASN A 34 9.67 8.98 -10.02
CA ASN A 34 10.90 8.26 -9.67
C ASN A 34 10.71 7.17 -8.61
N VAL A 35 9.50 6.98 -8.09
CA VAL A 35 9.15 5.94 -7.12
C VAL A 35 8.82 4.66 -7.87
N TYR A 36 9.77 3.72 -7.91
CA TYR A 36 9.60 2.44 -8.57
C TYR A 36 9.41 1.29 -7.57
N GLY A 37 8.36 0.50 -7.81
CA GLY A 37 8.06 -0.71 -7.05
C GLY A 37 7.88 -0.49 -5.55
N PRO A 38 7.07 0.49 -5.11
CA PRO A 38 6.79 0.66 -3.69
C PRO A 38 6.15 -0.62 -3.11
N GLY A 39 6.69 -1.11 -1.99
CA GLY A 39 6.30 -2.38 -1.43
C GLY A 39 6.86 -2.64 -0.02
N GLY A 40 6.67 -3.87 0.47
CA GLY A 40 7.01 -4.23 1.85
C GLY A 40 6.30 -3.36 2.89
N GLN A 41 5.09 -2.92 2.53
CA GLN A 41 4.38 -1.88 3.24
C GLN A 41 3.75 -2.37 4.56
N GLY A 42 3.57 -1.44 5.49
CA GLY A 42 2.73 -1.60 6.68
C GLY A 42 1.85 -0.37 6.91
N VAL A 43 0.88 -0.52 7.80
CA VAL A 43 -0.02 0.57 8.21
C VAL A 43 0.20 0.84 9.70
N TYR A 44 0.35 2.10 10.06
CA TYR A 44 0.51 2.56 11.44
C TYR A 44 -0.47 3.68 11.73
N ASP A 45 -1.12 3.64 12.89
CA ASP A 45 -1.95 4.74 13.38
C ASP A 45 -1.05 5.71 14.13
N ASP A 46 -0.53 6.71 13.41
CA ASP A 46 0.42 7.69 13.93
C ASP A 46 -0.28 8.71 14.84
N PRO A 47 0.29 9.04 16.02
CA PRO A 47 -0.36 9.93 16.98
C PRO A 47 -0.51 11.39 16.49
N THR A 48 0.23 11.79 15.45
CA THR A 48 0.23 13.15 14.89
C THR A 48 -0.51 13.20 13.55
N HIS A 49 -0.31 12.19 12.72
CA HIS A 49 -0.76 12.17 11.33
C HIS A 49 -2.00 11.26 11.10
N GLY A 50 -2.41 10.48 12.11
CA GLY A 50 -3.42 9.44 11.95
C GLY A 50 -2.87 8.25 11.14
N PRO A 51 -3.72 7.49 10.44
CA PRO A 51 -3.29 6.35 9.65
C PRO A 51 -2.29 6.73 8.56
N ILE A 52 -1.12 6.10 8.56
CA ILE A 52 -0.09 6.23 7.52
C ILE A 52 0.24 4.88 6.88
N LEU A 53 0.59 4.92 5.61
CA LEU A 53 1.19 3.81 4.87
C LEU A 53 2.70 4.06 4.83
N TYR A 54 3.51 3.16 5.38
CA TYR A 54 4.96 3.21 5.22
C TYR A 54 5.43 2.06 4.34
N TYR A 55 6.50 2.26 3.56
CA TYR A 55 7.00 1.30 2.56
C TYR A 55 8.47 1.56 2.21
N HIS A 56 9.09 0.60 1.52
CA HIS A 56 10.33 0.83 0.80
C HIS A 56 10.07 0.97 -0.70
N TYR A 57 10.94 1.69 -1.40
CA TYR A 57 10.87 1.83 -2.86
C TYR A 57 12.26 2.01 -3.47
N VAL A 58 12.36 1.81 -4.79
CA VAL A 58 13.54 2.17 -5.57
C VAL A 58 13.37 3.59 -6.09
N ASP A 59 14.28 4.49 -5.74
CA ASP A 59 14.39 5.80 -6.40
C ASP A 59 15.19 5.66 -7.70
N THR A 60 14.53 5.81 -8.84
CA THR A 60 15.16 5.62 -10.16
C THR A 60 16.21 6.68 -10.49
N ASN A 61 16.26 7.79 -9.73
CA ASN A 61 17.32 8.79 -9.85
C ASN A 61 18.60 8.41 -9.09
N ILE A 62 18.54 7.44 -8.18
CA ILE A 62 19.68 6.96 -7.38
C ILE A 62 20.23 5.67 -7.99
N GLY A 63 19.38 4.66 -8.17
CA GLY A 63 19.77 3.36 -8.70
C GLY A 63 18.96 2.20 -8.11
N PHE A 64 19.09 1.02 -8.72
CA PHE A 64 18.30 -0.18 -8.41
C PHE A 64 18.97 -1.13 -7.40
N ALA A 65 20.13 -0.76 -6.84
CA ALA A 65 20.83 -1.58 -5.86
C ALA A 65 20.03 -1.69 -4.55
N ASP A 66 20.22 -2.78 -3.81
CA ASP A 66 19.44 -3.03 -2.59
C ASP A 66 19.69 -1.97 -1.51
N ASP A 67 20.93 -1.50 -1.41
CA ASP A 67 21.37 -0.42 -0.51
C ASP A 67 20.96 0.99 -0.97
N ALA A 68 20.42 1.12 -2.19
CA ALA A 68 19.87 2.37 -2.72
C ALA A 68 18.37 2.53 -2.43
N LYS A 69 17.70 1.50 -1.88
CA LYS A 69 16.26 1.56 -1.56
C LYS A 69 15.99 2.63 -0.50
N GLN A 70 14.92 3.39 -0.72
CA GLN A 70 14.53 4.49 0.14
C GLN A 70 13.30 4.11 0.98
N PHE A 71 13.12 4.83 2.10
CA PHE A 71 11.92 4.76 2.93
C PHE A 71 10.93 5.85 2.49
N GLY A 72 9.67 5.48 2.31
CA GLY A 72 8.58 6.40 1.99
C GLY A 72 7.38 6.19 2.91
N TRP A 73 6.58 7.25 3.07
CA TRP A 73 5.31 7.16 3.77
C TRP A 73 4.29 8.18 3.25
N ASN A 74 2.99 7.87 3.36
CA ASN A 74 1.87 8.76 3.02
C ASN A 74 0.77 8.65 4.08
N ASN A 75 0.00 9.72 4.28
CA ASN A 75 -1.29 9.63 4.98
C ASN A 75 -2.27 8.75 4.19
N ILE A 76 -3.11 7.99 4.90
CA ILE A 76 -4.15 7.18 4.28
C ILE A 76 -5.52 7.81 4.52
N ASP A 77 -6.27 8.08 3.46
CA ASP A 77 -7.68 8.45 3.53
C ASP A 77 -8.60 7.22 3.32
N PHE A 78 -9.62 7.09 4.16
CA PHE A 78 -10.64 6.04 4.10
C PHE A 78 -12.04 6.55 3.71
N SER A 79 -12.18 7.84 3.38
CA SER A 79 -13.46 8.49 3.04
C SER A 79 -14.17 7.82 1.86
N SER A 80 -13.41 7.25 0.91
CA SER A 80 -13.91 6.51 -0.25
C SER A 80 -14.39 5.09 0.07
N ARG A 81 -14.29 4.63 1.33
CA ARG A 81 -14.50 3.25 1.80
C ARG A 81 -13.37 2.27 1.44
N TRP A 82 -12.36 2.72 0.71
CA TRP A 82 -11.10 2.04 0.43
C TRP A 82 -9.93 2.98 0.78
N PRO A 83 -8.77 2.46 1.22
CA PRO A 83 -7.61 3.29 1.49
C PRO A 83 -7.09 3.92 0.19
N VAL A 84 -6.86 5.22 0.23
CA VAL A 84 -6.23 6.02 -0.82
C VAL A 84 -5.06 6.78 -0.20
N VAL A 85 -3.97 6.92 -0.95
CA VAL A 85 -2.80 7.73 -0.61
C VAL A 85 -2.59 8.82 -1.65
#